data_AF-A0A351EJW6-F1
#
_entry.id   AF-A0A351EJW6-F1
#
_cell.length_a   1.000
_cell.length_b   1.000
_cell.length_c   1.000
_cell.angle_alpha   90.00
_cell.angle_beta   90.00
_cell.angle_gamma   90.00
#
_symmetry.space_group_name_H-M   'P 1'
#
loop_
_entity.id
_entity.type
_entity.pdbx_description
1 polymer ?
#
loop_
_entity_poly.entity_id
_entity_poly.type
_entity_poly.pdbx_seq_one_letter_code
_entity_poly.pdbx_strand_id
1 'polypeptide(L)' 'MEGEINAFNIVNRDIAMQSAQKIDDLIASGKDPGPLSGVPIALKDNLCTRGIPTTCSSKILEGWEPPYDATVVERLRSA' A
#
# COMPACT_ATOMS: atom_id res chain seq x y z
N MET A 1 -4.30 12.89 15.86
CA MET A 1 -5.00 12.48 14.61
C MET A 1 -5.28 10.99 14.54
N GLU A 2 -4.33 10.07 14.28
CA GLU A 2 -4.70 8.64 14.20
C GLU A 2 -5.25 8.08 15.51
N GLY A 3 -4.65 8.43 16.65
CA GLY A 3 -5.17 8.03 17.97
C GLY A 3 -6.52 8.64 18.37
N GLU A 4 -7.09 9.52 17.53
CA GLU A 4 -8.42 10.11 17.74
C GLU A 4 -9.43 9.58 16.73
N ILE A 5 -9.02 9.36 15.47
CA ILE A 5 -9.90 8.96 14.37
C ILE A 5 -9.90 7.44 14.17
N ASN A 6 -8.79 6.75 14.47
CA ASN A 6 -8.57 5.32 14.24
C ASN A 6 -8.94 4.90 12.80
N ALA A 7 -8.38 5.60 11.81
CA ALA A 7 -8.73 5.43 10.41
C ALA A 7 -8.07 4.21 9.75
N PHE A 8 -6.98 3.68 10.33
CA PHE A 8 -6.20 2.60 9.74
C PHE A 8 -6.28 1.32 10.56
N ASN A 9 -6.59 0.21 9.91
CA ASN A 9 -6.43 -1.12 10.52
C ASN A 9 -4.94 -1.51 10.61
N ILE A 10 -4.17 -1.18 9.57
CA ILE A 10 -2.76 -1.55 9.44
C ILE A 10 -2.01 -0.36 8.82
N VAL A 11 -0.88 0.01 9.43
CA VAL A 11 0.05 1.01 8.89
C VAL A 11 1.41 0.35 8.68
N ASN A 12 1.76 0.06 7.42
CA ASN A 12 3.04 -0.58 7.09
C ASN A 12 4.09 0.47 6.69
N ARG A 13 4.75 1.06 7.69
CA ARG A 13 5.74 2.13 7.48
C ARG A 13 6.95 1.65 6.69
N ASP A 14 7.44 0.44 6.94
CA ASP A 14 8.66 -0.05 6.31
C ASP A 14 8.49 -0.23 4.80
N ILE A 15 7.38 -0.84 4.37
CA ILE A 15 7.08 -0.99 2.92
C ILE A 15 6.90 0.38 2.26
N ALA A 16 6.24 1.33 2.94
CA ALA A 16 6.04 2.68 2.42
C ALA A 16 7.39 3.41 2.22
N MET A 17 8.26 3.35 3.22
CA MET A 17 9.59 3.97 3.14
C MET A 17 10.49 3.31 2.09
N GLN A 18 10.46 1.98 1.99
CA GLN A 18 11.20 1.26 0.93
C GLN A 18 10.71 1.63 -0.47
N SER A 19 9.40 1.82 -0.63
CA SER A 19 8.81 2.27 -1.91
C SER A 19 9.23 3.69 -2.24
N ALA A 20 9.22 4.60 -1.26
CA ALA A 20 9.67 5.98 -1.44
C ALA A 20 11.14 6.05 -1.89
N GLN A 21 12.03 5.31 -1.24
CA GLN A 21 13.45 5.27 -1.61
C GLN A 21 13.66 4.81 -3.05
N LYS A 22 12.90 3.80 -3.52
CA LYS A 22 13.00 3.33 -4.91
C LYS A 22 12.59 4.41 -5.93
N ILE A 23 11.59 5.22 -5.58
CA ILE A 23 11.19 6.36 -6.43
C ILE A 23 12.27 7.43 -6.43
N ASP A 24 12.83 7.76 -5.26
CA ASP A 24 13.94 8.73 -5.14
C ASP A 24 15.15 8.30 -6.00
N ASP A 25 15.54 7.02 -5.92
CA ASP A 25 16.65 6.46 -6.72
C ASP A 25 16.36 6.55 -8.23
N LEU A 26 15.12 6.30 -8.62
CA LEU A 26 14.69 6.33 -10.02
C LEU A 26 14.71 7.77 -10.57
N ILE A 27 14.23 8.74 -9.80
CA ILE A 27 14.31 10.18 -10.11
C ILE A 27 15.78 10.62 -10.19
N ALA A 28 16.62 10.23 -9.23
CA ALA A 28 18.04 10.56 -9.22
C ALA A 28 18.78 10.00 -10.45
N SER A 29 18.30 8.88 -11.00
CA SER A 29 18.81 8.29 -12.25
C SER A 29 18.30 8.96 -13.54
N GLY A 30 17.46 10.01 -13.43
CA GLY A 30 16.91 10.75 -14.57
C GLY A 30 15.80 10.03 -15.33
N LYS A 31 15.18 9.00 -14.74
CA LYS A 31 14.07 8.26 -15.34
C LYS A 31 12.73 8.90 -14.94
N ASP A 32 11.75 8.80 -15.83
CA ASP A 32 10.36 9.17 -15.53
C ASP A 32 9.75 8.13 -14.58
N PRO A 33 9.35 8.52 -13.36
CA PRO A 33 8.78 7.60 -12.39
C PRO A 33 7.30 7.30 -12.61
N GLY A 34 6.62 8.00 -13.52
CA GLY A 34 5.19 7.81 -13.79
C GLY A 34 4.29 8.78 -13.00
N PRO A 35 3.02 8.91 -13.42
CA PRO A 35 2.11 9.98 -12.97
C PRO A 35 1.71 9.93 -11.48
N LEU A 36 1.74 8.78 -10.82
CA LEU A 36 1.38 8.66 -9.39
C LEU A 36 2.58 8.39 -8.48
N SER A 37 3.80 8.42 -9.01
CA SER A 37 4.99 8.16 -8.22
C SER A 37 5.19 9.16 -7.09
N GLY A 38 5.45 8.62 -5.89
CA GLY A 38 5.62 9.39 -4.66
C GLY A 38 4.31 9.85 -4.00
N VAL A 39 3.13 9.61 -4.60
CA VAL A 39 1.84 9.95 -3.99
C VAL A 39 1.50 8.93 -2.90
N PRO A 40 1.33 9.34 -1.62
CA PRO A 40 0.92 8.43 -0.56
C PRO A 40 -0.53 7.98 -0.76
N ILE A 41 -0.78 6.68 -0.70
CA ILE A 41 -2.10 6.08 -0.86
C ILE A 41 -2.43 5.18 0.33
N ALA A 42 -3.65 5.32 0.84
CA ALA A 42 -4.27 4.40 1.77
C ALA A 42 -5.31 3.54 1.05
N LEU A 43 -5.30 2.23 1.30
CA LEU A 43 -6.27 1.30 0.74
C LEU A 43 -7.29 0.90 1.81
N LYS A 44 -8.55 0.81 1.43
CA LYS A 44 -9.57 0.20 2.30
C LYS A 44 -9.21 -1.28 2.50
N ASP A 45 -9.31 -1.76 3.74
CA ASP A 45 -8.93 -3.12 4.14
C ASP A 45 -9.85 -4.25 3.61
N ASN A 46 -10.62 -3.98 2.56
CA ASN A 46 -11.34 -4.98 1.79
C ASN A 46 -10.76 -5.15 0.36
N LEU A 47 -9.59 -4.58 0.10
CA LEU A 47 -8.83 -4.72 -1.13
C LEU A 47 -7.63 -5.62 -0.88
N CYS A 48 -7.61 -6.78 -1.54
CA CYS A 48 -6.51 -7.72 -1.44
C CYS A 48 -5.19 -7.04 -1.82
N THR A 49 -4.21 -7.11 -0.92
CA THR A 49 -2.87 -6.54 -1.13
C THR A 49 -1.83 -7.58 -0.76
N ARG A 50 -1.16 -8.17 -1.76
CA ARG A 50 -0.16 -9.22 -1.55
C ARG A 50 0.94 -8.72 -0.63
N GLY A 51 1.26 -9.54 0.37
CA GLY A 51 2.26 -9.24 1.41
C GLY A 51 1.76 -8.33 2.54
N ILE A 52 0.46 -7.98 2.56
CA ILE A 52 -0.19 -7.26 3.66
C ILE A 52 -1.48 -8.01 4.03
N PRO A 53 -1.70 -8.34 5.32
CA PRO A 53 -2.95 -8.96 5.74
C PRO A 53 -4.16 -8.12 5.32
N THR A 54 -5.24 -8.77 4.89
CA THR A 54 -6.49 -8.10 4.52
C THR A 54 -7.59 -8.66 5.40
N THR A 55 -8.20 -7.85 6.27
CA THR A 55 -9.14 -8.39 7.27
C THR A 55 -10.60 -8.14 6.94
N CYS A 56 -10.89 -7.25 5.99
CA CYS A 56 -12.23 -6.69 5.77
C CYS A 56 -12.85 -6.12 7.04
N SER A 57 -12.02 -5.65 7.99
CA SER A 57 -12.42 -5.27 9.35
C SER A 57 -13.22 -6.36 10.09
N SER A 58 -12.91 -7.64 9.85
CA SER A 58 -13.63 -8.77 10.43
C SER A 58 -12.69 -9.85 10.94
N LYS A 59 -13.01 -10.41 12.11
CA LYS A 59 -12.29 -11.54 12.69
C LYS A 59 -12.37 -12.82 11.85
N ILE A 60 -13.31 -12.92 10.93
CA ILE A 60 -13.42 -14.07 10.01
C ILE A 60 -12.15 -14.22 9.17
N LEU A 61 -11.48 -13.12 8.84
CA LEU A 61 -10.25 -13.10 8.04
C LEU A 61 -9.02 -12.75 8.89
N GLU A 62 -9.08 -12.92 10.21
CA GLU A 62 -7.91 -12.72 11.06
C GLU A 62 -6.79 -13.68 10.64
N GLY A 63 -5.60 -13.12 10.36
CA GLY A 63 -4.44 -13.88 9.88
C GLY A 63 -4.49 -14.28 8.41
N TRP A 64 -5.51 -13.86 7.63
CA TRP A 64 -5.54 -14.14 6.20
C TRP A 64 -4.56 -13.26 5.42
N GLU A 65 -3.69 -13.92 4.65
CA GLU A 65 -2.74 -13.28 3.75
C GLU A 65 -3.17 -13.53 2.29
N PRO A 66 -3.55 -12.48 1.53
CA PRO A 66 -3.93 -12.64 0.14
C PRO A 66 -2.76 -13.14 -0.73
N PRO A 67 -2.96 -14.17 -1.57
CA PRO A 67 -1.94 -14.61 -2.52
C PRO A 67 -1.86 -13.72 -3.77
N TYR A 68 -2.69 -12.66 -3.87
CA TYR A 68 -2.77 -11.76 -5.02
C TYR A 68 -3.10 -10.33 -4.61
N ASP A 69 -2.80 -9.38 -5.50
CA ASP A 69 -3.28 -8.01 -5.44
C ASP A 69 -4.65 -7.90 -6.12
N ALA A 70 -5.55 -7.07 -5.60
CA ALA A 70 -6.74 -6.68 -6.35
C ALA A 70 -6.33 -5.85 -7.58
N THR A 71 -7.08 -5.93 -8.68
CA THR A 71 -6.74 -5.24 -9.94
C THR A 71 -6.49 -3.74 -9.77
N VAL A 72 -7.20 -3.05 -8.87
CA VAL A 72 -6.96 -1.62 -8.59
C VAL A 72 -5.60 -1.40 -7.92
N VAL A 73 -5.17 -2.30 -7.04
CA VAL A 73 -3.88 -2.24 -6.35
C VAL A 73 -2.74 -2.45 -7.34
N GLU A 74 -2.88 -3.41 -8.26
CA GLU A 74 -1.91 -3.65 -9.34
C GLU A 74 -1.74 -2.40 -10.23
N ARG A 75 -2.85 -1.75 -10.58
CA ARG A 75 -2.83 -0.52 -11.38
C ARG A 75 -2.16 0.63 -10.65
N LEU A 76 -2.47 0.83 -9.36
CA LEU A 76 -1.84 1.88 -8.55
C LEU A 76 -0.33 1.66 -8.38
N ARG A 77 0.11 0.40 -8.23
CA ARG A 77 1.54 0.07 -8.15
C ARG A 77 2.30 0.28 -9.47
N SER A 78 1.59 0.27 -10.60
CA SER A 78 2.18 0.40 -11.94
C SER A 78 2.02 1.79 -12.54
N ALA A 79 1.42 2.73 -11.79
CA ALA A 79 1.10 4.09 -12.22
C ALA A 79 2.16 5.11 -11.81
#